data_AF-A0A965XUE8-F1
#
_entry.id   AF-A0A965XUE8-F1
#
_cell.length_a   1.000
_cell.length_b   1.000
_cell.length_c   1.000
_cell.angle_alpha   90.00
_cell.angle_beta   90.00
_cell.angle_gamma   90.00
#
_symmetry.space_group_name_H-M   'P 1'
#
loop_
_entity.id
_entity.type
_entity.pdbx_description
1 polymer ?
#
loop_
_entity_poly.entity_id
_entity_poly.type
_entity_poly.pdbx_seq_one_letter_code
_entity_poly.pdbx_strand_id
1 'polypeptide(L)' 'MNTWRNLIESAMKKRGETMDDIVSITLTEKELDREFDDGYGVEEGQPFTAWTKEAVYFPLRYDGSEWVGSVSRHPDGQPT' A
#
# COMPACT_ATOMS: atom_id res chain seq x y z
N MET A 1 3.46 7.77 12.99
CA MET A 1 2.24 7.02 13.35
C MET A 1 1.26 7.15 12.21
N ASN A 2 1.05 6.04 11.53
CA ASN A 2 0.22 5.95 10.34
C ASN A 2 -0.54 4.61 10.35
N THR A 3 -1.42 4.42 9.38
CA THR A 3 -2.10 3.13 9.13
C THR A 3 -1.90 2.72 7.69
N TRP A 4 -2.05 1.43 7.40
CA TRP A 4 -1.99 0.99 6.00
C TRP A 4 -3.12 1.58 5.18
N ARG A 5 -4.31 1.77 5.75
CA ARG A 5 -5.41 2.46 5.06
C ARG A 5 -4.98 3.83 4.54
N ASN A 6 -4.40 4.67 5.39
CA ASN A 6 -4.00 6.04 5.03
C ASN A 6 -2.90 6.05 3.97
N LEU A 7 -1.92 5.16 4.10
CA LEU A 7 -0.79 5.07 3.16
C LEU A 7 -1.21 4.49 1.80
N ILE A 8 -2.11 3.49 1.79
CA ILE A 8 -2.69 2.94 0.57
C ILE A 8 -3.52 4.02 -0.12
N GLU A 9 -4.44 4.68 0.57
CA GLU A 9 -5.28 5.74 -0.01
C GLU A 9 -4.42 6.86 -0.62
N SER A 10 -3.34 7.25 0.07
CA SER A 10 -2.37 8.24 -0.43
C SER A 10 -1.64 7.78 -1.70
N ALA A 11 -1.32 6.49 -1.82
CA ALA A 11 -0.72 5.91 -3.02
C ALA A 11 -1.74 5.80 -4.16
N MET A 12 -2.97 5.35 -3.87
CA MET A 12 -4.06 5.22 -4.84
C MET A 12 -4.43 6.56 -5.48
N LYS A 13 -4.45 7.63 -4.69
CA LYS A 13 -4.69 8.98 -5.18
C LYS A 13 -3.71 9.42 -6.27
N LYS A 14 -2.46 8.95 -6.25
CA LYS A 14 -1.46 9.26 -7.30
C LYS A 14 -1.79 8.58 -8.64
N ARG A 15 -2.59 7.52 -8.61
CA ARG A 15 -3.07 6.78 -9.78
C ARG A 15 -4.53 7.10 -10.16
N GLY A 16 -5.19 7.99 -9.41
CA GLY A 16 -6.60 8.32 -9.61
C GLY A 16 -7.56 7.22 -9.15
N GLU A 17 -7.12 6.31 -8.29
CA GLU A 17 -7.92 5.24 -7.70
C GLU A 17 -8.34 5.59 -6.26
N THR A 18 -9.36 4.91 -5.74
CA THR A 18 -9.82 5.02 -4.34
C THR A 18 -9.92 3.64 -3.68
N MET A 19 -10.08 3.58 -2.35
CA MET A 19 -10.22 2.30 -1.63
C MET A 19 -11.36 1.41 -2.18
N ASP A 20 -12.38 1.99 -2.80
CA ASP A 20 -13.50 1.26 -3.43
C ASP A 20 -13.08 0.49 -4.70
N ASP A 21 -11.94 0.85 -5.32
CA ASP A 21 -11.39 0.15 -6.48
C ASP A 21 -10.64 -1.14 -6.10
N ILE A 22 -10.43 -1.39 -4.80
CA ILE A 22 -9.77 -2.62 -4.32
C ILE A 22 -10.69 -3.82 -4.58
N VAL A 23 -10.20 -4.73 -5.41
CA VAL A 23 -10.83 -6.01 -5.73
C VAL A 23 -10.52 -7.06 -4.65
N SER A 24 -9.30 -7.03 -4.10
CA SER A 24 -8.87 -7.94 -3.05
C SER A 24 -7.70 -7.34 -2.29
N ILE A 25 -7.60 -7.62 -0.99
CA ILE A 25 -6.46 -7.27 -0.14
C ILE A 25 -6.22 -8.38 0.88
N THR A 26 -4.96 -8.62 1.22
CA THR A 26 -4.58 -9.69 2.17
C THR A 26 -4.83 -9.34 3.64
N LEU A 27 -5.04 -8.06 3.96
CA LEU A 27 -5.33 -7.57 5.31
C LEU A 27 -6.83 -7.50 5.56
N THR A 28 -7.24 -7.74 6.79
CA THR A 28 -8.58 -7.42 7.31
C THR A 28 -8.74 -5.91 7.56
N GLU A 29 -9.97 -5.43 7.68
CA GLU A 29 -10.26 -4.03 8.04
C GLU A 29 -9.53 -3.59 9.33
N LYS A 30 -9.49 -4.47 10.34
CA LYS A 30 -8.80 -4.16 11.61
C LYS A 30 -7.28 -4.06 11.44
N GLU A 31 -6.69 -4.89 10.57
CA GLU A 31 -5.26 -4.83 10.29
C GLU A 31 -4.89 -3.62 9.42
N LEU A 32 -5.78 -3.20 8.51
CA LEU A 32 -5.66 -1.96 7.74
C LEU A 32 -5.61 -0.72 8.63
N ASP A 33 -6.39 -0.71 9.70
CA ASP A 33 -6.51 0.41 10.65
C ASP A 33 -5.58 0.30 11.86
N ARG A 34 -4.69 -0.70 11.90
CA ARG A 34 -3.67 -0.82 12.94
C ARG A 34 -2.65 0.29 12.78
N GLU A 35 -2.48 1.11 13.82
CA GLU A 35 -1.43 2.13 13.87
C GLU A 35 -0.04 1.48 14.02
N PHE A 36 0.95 2.05 13.33
CA PHE A 36 2.35 1.70 13.44
C PHE A 36 3.25 2.92 13.15
N ASP A 37 4.52 2.87 13.57
CA ASP A 37 5.50 3.87 13.16
C ASP A 37 6.02 3.59 11.74
N ASP A 38 5.74 4.49 10.80
CA ASP A 38 6.22 4.44 9.42
C ASP A 38 7.59 5.14 9.23
N GLY A 39 8.18 5.63 10.33
CA GLY A 39 9.46 6.33 10.39
C GLY A 39 10.69 5.42 10.35
N TYR A 40 11.84 5.92 10.81
CA TYR A 40 13.12 5.20 10.66
C TYR A 40 13.35 4.17 11.78
N GLY A 41 14.18 3.17 11.50
CA GLY A 41 14.76 2.27 12.51
C GLY A 41 14.25 0.83 12.44
N VAL A 42 12.96 0.60 12.63
CA VAL A 42 12.36 -0.75 12.63
C VAL A 42 11.10 -0.81 11.78
N GLU A 43 10.88 -1.98 11.17
CA GLU A 43 9.65 -2.29 10.42
C GLU A 43 8.58 -2.71 11.42
N GLU A 44 7.44 -2.03 11.40
CA GLU A 44 6.31 -2.28 12.31
C GLU A 44 5.02 -2.61 11.54
N GLY A 45 4.92 -2.19 10.28
CA GLY A 45 3.81 -2.44 9.37
C GLY A 45 3.66 -3.93 9.03
N GLN A 46 2.41 -4.40 8.93
CA GLN A 46 2.15 -5.78 8.54
C GLN A 46 2.28 -5.94 7.02
N PRO A 47 2.99 -6.93 6.48
CA PRO A 47 3.07 -7.13 5.04
C PRO A 47 1.68 -7.28 4.41
N PHE A 48 1.48 -6.67 3.25
CA PHE A 48 0.22 -6.77 2.52
C PHE A 48 0.40 -6.82 1.00
N THR A 49 -0.66 -7.22 0.31
CA THR A 49 -0.82 -6.93 -1.11
C THR A 49 -2.28 -6.57 -1.37
N ALA A 50 -2.51 -5.48 -2.10
CA ALA A 50 -3.84 -5.05 -2.53
C ALA A 50 -3.90 -5.00 -4.05
N TRP A 51 -4.97 -5.52 -4.63
CA TRP A 51 -5.18 -5.56 -6.08
C TRP A 51 -6.39 -4.72 -6.44
N THR A 52 -6.22 -3.82 -7.39
CA THR A 52 -7.32 -3.18 -8.12
C THR A 52 -7.44 -3.83 -9.51
N LYS A 53 -8.30 -3.27 -10.38
CA LYS A 53 -8.33 -3.67 -11.79
C LYS A 53 -7.05 -3.24 -12.52
N GLU A 54 -6.46 -2.11 -12.14
CA GLU A 54 -5.37 -1.48 -12.87
C GLU A 54 -3.99 -1.69 -12.24
N ALA A 55 -3.92 -1.92 -10.92
CA ALA A 55 -2.66 -1.91 -10.18
C ALA A 55 -2.59 -2.94 -9.04
N VAL A 56 -1.36 -3.20 -8.60
CA VAL A 56 -1.03 -3.95 -7.40
C VAL A 56 -0.26 -3.03 -6.45
N TYR A 57 -0.73 -2.91 -5.21
CA TYR A 57 -0.12 -2.12 -4.14
C TYR A 57 0.52 -3.05 -3.11
N PHE A 58 1.70 -2.66 -2.60
CA PHE A 58 2.49 -3.47 -1.67
C PHE A 58 3.40 -2.56 -0.82
N PRO A 59 3.80 -3.00 0.38
CA PRO A 59 4.70 -2.22 1.23
C PRO A 59 6.11 -2.18 0.62
N LEU A 60 6.71 -1.00 0.67
CA LEU A 60 8.11 -0.75 0.39
C LEU A 60 8.79 -0.32 1.68
N ARG A 61 10.08 -0.65 1.79
CA ARG A 61 10.89 -0.34 2.95
C ARG A 61 12.28 0.14 2.56
N TYR A 62 12.78 1.14 3.27
CA TYR A 62 14.18 1.53 3.27
C TYR A 62 14.57 2.13 4.62
N ASP A 63 15.65 1.63 5.23
CA ASP A 63 16.17 2.10 6.53
C ASP A 63 15.13 2.13 7.67
N GLY A 64 14.21 1.16 7.64
CA GLY A 64 13.10 1.06 8.59
C GLY A 64 11.85 1.86 8.19
N SER A 65 11.99 2.91 7.37
CA SER A 65 10.83 3.65 6.87
C SER A 65 9.99 2.84 5.91
N GLU A 66 8.68 2.94 6.08
CA GLU A 66 7.68 2.14 5.38
C GLU A 66 6.72 3.03 4.58
N TRP A 67 6.46 2.67 3.33
CA TRP A 67 5.47 3.35 2.50
C TRP A 67 4.86 2.38 1.49
N VAL A 68 3.92 2.84 0.68
CA VAL A 68 3.23 2.00 -0.30
C VAL A 68 3.80 2.22 -1.71
N GLY A 69 4.30 1.14 -2.30
CA GLY A 69 4.63 1.03 -3.71
C GLY A 69 3.45 0.53 -4.53
N SER A 70 3.53 0.72 -5.84
CA SER A 70 2.52 0.20 -6.76
C SER A 70 3.14 -0.16 -8.10
N VAL A 71 2.60 -1.19 -8.76
CA VAL A 71 2.91 -1.58 -10.14
C VAL A 71 1.62 -1.79 -10.92
N SER A 72 1.65 -1.56 -12.23
CA SER A 72 0.53 -1.87 -13.10
C SER A 72 0.26 -3.38 -13.11
N ARG A 73 -1.01 -3.77 -12.98
CA ARG A 73 -1.43 -5.17 -12.93
C ARG A 73 -1.22 -5.89 -14.26
N HIS A 74 -1.34 -5.14 -15.35
CA HIS A 74 -1.12 -5.60 -16.71
C HIS A 74 0.10 -4.88 -17.31
N PRO A 75 0.84 -5.51 -18.25
CA PRO A 75 1.94 -4.85 -18.94
C PRO A 75 1.47 -3.58 -19.64
N ASP A 76 2.06 -2.45 -19.27
CA ASP A 76 1.73 -1.11 -19.78
C ASP A 76 2.96 -0.38 -20.36
N GLY A 77 4.13 -1.00 -20.33
CA GLY A 77 5.39 -0.42 -20.80
C GLY A 77 5.98 0.64 -19.88
N GLN A 78 5.43 0.85 -18.68
CA GLN A 78 5.96 1.80 -17.70
C GLN A 78 6.87 1.11 -16.69
N PRO A 79 8.06 1.66 -16.40
CA PRO A 79 8.94 1.13 -15.37
C PRO A 79 8.40 1.40 -13.95
N THR A 80 8.78 0.54 -13.01
CA THR A 80 8.49 0.67 -11.56
C THR A 80 9.74 0.66 -10.73
#